data_AF-A0A3N5UD04-F1
#
_entry.id   AF-A0A3N5UD04-F1
#
_cell.length_a   1.000
_cell.length_b   1.000
_cell.length_c   1.000
_cell.angle_alpha   90.00
_cell.angle_beta   90.00
_cell.angle_gamma   90.00
#
_symmetry.space_group_name_H-M   'P 1'
#
loop_
_entity.id
_entity.type
_entity.pdbx_description
1 polymer ?
#
loop_
_entity_poly.entity_id
_entity_poly.type
_entity_poly.pdbx_seq_one_letter_code
_entity_poly.pdbx_strand_id
1 'polypeptide(L)'
;ASDRVRFAAETYMGLVEVGVGLLPAGGGCKEMLIRTTEHLFEVPAGGVYPKQIELMPYVARAFEAIALAKVATSGPEAIKMGLLRPTDKMTVNRDFLIEDAKKTVLAMNQEGYVPPRPLDEIRVAGENSLALIKMAVWTLRQQGYATDHDVTVATKVGHVLCGGNVLADTKVSEQYLLDLEREAFLSLAGDPKTQARMQHTLTTGKPLRN
;
A
#
# COMPACT_ATOMS: atom_id res chain seq x y z
N ALA A 1 1.93 11.34 -0.95
CA ALA A 1 2.15 11.27 -2.40
C ALA A 1 3.19 12.31 -2.81
N SER A 2 4.48 12.03 -2.57
CA SER A 2 5.58 12.92 -2.98
C SER A 2 6.39 12.23 -4.08
N ASP A 3 6.89 12.99 -5.05
CA ASP A 3 7.73 12.47 -6.15
C ASP A 3 9.15 12.14 -5.74
N ARG A 4 9.61 12.77 -4.65
CA ARG A 4 10.88 12.49 -4.00
C ARG A 4 10.77 12.69 -2.50
N VAL A 5 11.34 11.77 -1.75
CA VAL A 5 11.45 11.85 -0.29
C VAL A 5 12.93 11.94 0.10
N ARG A 6 13.23 12.88 0.99
CA ARG A 6 14.44 12.84 1.82
C ARG A 6 14.04 12.33 3.19
N PHE A 7 14.66 11.25 3.64
CA PHE A 7 14.34 10.58 4.89
C PHE A 7 15.56 10.50 5.81
N ALA A 8 15.33 10.56 7.12
CA ALA A 8 16.38 10.35 8.10
C ALA A 8 16.77 8.86 8.16
N ALA A 9 18.02 8.54 8.50
CA ALA A 9 18.45 7.14 8.63
C ALA A 9 17.58 6.33 9.61
N GLU A 10 17.18 6.96 10.71
CA GLU A 10 16.34 6.45 11.81
C GLU A 10 14.83 6.55 11.56
N THR A 11 14.40 6.68 10.30
CA THR A 11 12.97 6.84 9.97
C THR A 11 12.14 5.63 10.41
N TYR A 12 11.09 5.90 11.20
CA TYR A 12 10.04 4.94 11.55
C TYR A 12 8.79 5.21 10.69
N MET A 13 8.38 4.26 9.85
CA MET A 13 7.28 4.48 8.88
C MET A 13 6.52 3.18 8.56
N GLY A 14 5.20 3.27 8.48
CA GLY A 14 4.32 2.15 8.13
C GLY A 14 2.87 2.59 7.89
N LEU A 15 2.05 1.66 7.42
CA LEU A 15 0.60 1.83 7.25
C LEU A 15 -0.10 0.98 8.31
N VAL A 16 -0.56 1.62 9.38
CA VAL A 16 -0.98 0.97 10.63
C VAL A 16 -2.49 1.06 10.89
N GLU A 17 -3.24 1.60 9.93
CA GLU A 17 -4.68 1.86 10.02
C GLU A 17 -5.50 0.59 10.32
N VAL A 18 -5.02 -0.58 9.88
CA VAL A 18 -5.66 -1.87 10.17
C VAL A 18 -5.72 -2.18 11.67
N GLY A 19 -4.79 -1.63 12.46
CA GLY A 19 -4.75 -1.78 13.91
C GLY A 19 -5.97 -1.16 14.61
N VAL A 20 -6.62 -0.17 13.99
CA VAL A 20 -7.86 0.44 14.49
C VAL A 20 -9.10 0.04 13.68
N GLY A 21 -8.98 -0.96 12.80
CA GLY A 21 -10.08 -1.47 11.98
C GLY A 21 -10.32 -0.69 10.69
N LEU A 22 -9.34 0.08 10.21
CA LEU A 22 -9.41 0.85 8.97
C LEU A 22 -8.39 0.35 7.95
N LEU A 23 -8.43 0.87 6.73
CA LEU A 23 -7.36 0.68 5.74
C LEU A 23 -6.74 2.06 5.42
N PRO A 24 -5.50 2.10 4.90
CA PRO A 24 -4.80 3.36 4.63
C PRO A 24 -5.42 4.07 3.43
N ALA A 25 -6.37 4.98 3.70
CA ALA A 25 -7.26 5.58 2.69
C ALA A 25 -6.83 6.95 2.13
N GLY A 26 -5.61 7.38 2.45
CA GLY A 26 -4.98 8.59 1.92
C GLY A 26 -4.18 8.37 0.63
N GLY A 27 -4.54 7.36 -0.16
CA GLY A 27 -3.79 6.80 -1.28
C GLY A 27 -2.81 5.70 -0.88
N GLY A 28 -2.87 5.17 0.35
CA GLY A 28 -1.85 4.26 0.86
C GLY A 28 -1.87 2.89 0.20
N CYS A 29 -3.05 2.30 -0.02
CA CYS A 29 -3.17 1.05 -0.77
C CYS A 29 -2.76 1.27 -2.23
N LYS A 30 -3.26 2.35 -2.85
CA LYS A 30 -2.94 2.71 -4.23
C LYS A 30 -1.43 2.90 -4.46
N GLU A 31 -0.77 3.69 -3.61
CA GLU A 31 0.68 3.93 -3.73
C GLU A 31 1.50 2.67 -3.49
N MET A 32 1.10 1.82 -2.54
CA MET A 32 1.79 0.54 -2.29
C MET A 32 1.67 -0.39 -3.49
N LEU A 33 0.48 -0.50 -4.11
CA LEU A 33 0.28 -1.28 -5.32
C LEU A 33 1.16 -0.77 -6.47
N ILE A 34 1.14 0.53 -6.74
CA ILE A 34 1.96 1.13 -7.81
C ILE A 34 3.44 0.88 -7.54
N ARG A 35 3.96 1.17 -6.34
CA ARG A 35 5.39 1.02 -6.04
C ARG A 35 5.88 -0.43 -6.11
N THR A 36 5.03 -1.40 -5.77
CA THR A 36 5.41 -2.81 -5.90
C THR A 36 5.30 -3.34 -7.34
N THR A 37 4.69 -2.61 -8.28
CA THR A 37 4.44 -3.09 -9.65
C THR A 37 5.00 -2.19 -10.76
N GLU A 38 5.36 -0.93 -10.47
CA GLU A 38 5.77 0.08 -11.47
C GLU A 38 7.05 -0.27 -12.25
N HIS A 39 7.84 -1.23 -11.75
CA HIS A 39 9.07 -1.72 -12.39
C HIS A 39 8.84 -2.92 -13.31
N LEU A 40 7.60 -3.43 -13.40
CA LEU A 40 7.24 -4.57 -14.22
C LEU A 40 6.91 -4.11 -15.64
N PHE A 41 7.47 -4.78 -16.64
CA PHE A 41 7.12 -4.54 -18.03
C PHE A 41 5.89 -5.34 -18.44
N GLU A 42 5.16 -4.85 -19.45
CA GLU A 42 4.11 -5.62 -20.12
C GLU A 42 4.73 -6.52 -21.19
N VAL A 43 4.33 -7.78 -21.20
CA VAL A 43 4.77 -8.73 -22.23
C VAL A 43 4.02 -8.40 -23.53
N PRO A 44 4.71 -8.13 -24.65
CA PRO A 44 4.04 -7.81 -25.90
C PRO A 44 3.21 -8.98 -26.44
N ALA A 45 2.02 -8.67 -26.96
CA ALA A 45 1.20 -9.65 -27.66
C ALA A 45 1.93 -10.16 -28.93
N GLY A 46 1.85 -11.46 -29.19
CA GLY A 46 2.49 -12.10 -30.36
C GLY A 46 4.00 -12.37 -30.20
N GLY A 47 4.57 -12.11 -29.02
CA GLY A 47 5.95 -12.48 -28.69
C GLY A 47 6.14 -13.98 -28.41
N VAL A 48 7.40 -14.38 -28.21
CA VAL A 48 7.77 -15.78 -27.88
C VAL A 48 7.17 -16.23 -26.54
N TYR A 49 7.00 -15.30 -25.60
CA TYR A 49 6.41 -15.59 -24.29
C TYR A 49 4.93 -15.16 -24.25
N PRO A 50 3.98 -16.08 -24.00
CA PRO A 50 2.55 -15.79 -24.21
C PRO A 50 1.81 -15.24 -23.00
N LYS A 51 2.47 -15.08 -21.84
CA LYS A 51 1.81 -14.72 -20.57
C LYS A 51 2.35 -13.40 -20.01
N GLN A 52 1.49 -12.64 -19.34
CA GLN A 52 1.92 -11.49 -18.55
C GLN A 52 2.70 -11.93 -17.31
N ILE A 53 3.49 -11.01 -16.75
CA ILE A 53 4.17 -11.20 -15.48
C ILE A 53 3.10 -11.27 -14.37
N GLU A 54 3.12 -12.35 -13.60
CA GLU A 54 2.19 -12.57 -12.51
C GLU A 54 2.31 -11.48 -11.43
N LEU A 55 1.19 -10.81 -11.13
CA LEU A 55 1.16 -9.70 -10.16
C LEU A 55 1.03 -10.17 -8.70
N MET A 56 0.55 -11.40 -8.47
CA MET A 56 0.20 -11.88 -7.13
C MET A 56 1.35 -11.79 -6.11
N PRO A 57 2.63 -12.12 -6.41
CA PRO A 57 3.72 -11.96 -5.44
C PRO A 57 3.94 -10.51 -4.97
N TYR A 58 3.73 -9.54 -5.87
CA TYR A 58 3.91 -8.11 -5.59
C TYR A 58 2.73 -7.53 -4.81
N VAL A 59 1.51 -7.97 -5.17
CA VAL A 59 0.28 -7.67 -4.44
C VAL A 59 0.34 -8.27 -3.03
N ALA A 60 0.78 -9.51 -2.89
CA ALA A 60 0.93 -10.19 -1.60
C ALA A 60 1.90 -9.44 -0.68
N ARG A 61 3.03 -8.95 -1.22
CA ARG A 61 3.99 -8.13 -0.45
C ARG A 61 3.36 -6.84 0.06
N ALA A 62 2.62 -6.11 -0.77
CA ALA A 62 1.91 -4.91 -0.35
C ALA A 62 0.81 -5.23 0.69
N PHE A 63 0.06 -6.30 0.44
CA PHE A 63 -0.98 -6.80 1.32
C PHE A 63 -0.43 -7.15 2.70
N GLU A 64 0.64 -7.93 2.78
CA GLU A 64 1.27 -8.31 4.05
C GLU A 64 1.82 -7.11 4.82
N ALA A 65 2.38 -6.11 4.12
CA ALA A 65 2.87 -4.89 4.76
C ALA A 65 1.72 -4.13 5.46
N ILE A 66 0.57 -4.01 4.78
CA ILE A 66 -0.61 -3.30 5.30
C ILE A 66 -1.35 -4.14 6.33
N ALA A 67 -1.74 -5.37 5.97
CA ALA A 67 -2.59 -6.24 6.79
C ALA A 67 -1.95 -6.64 8.13
N LEU A 68 -0.62 -6.71 8.18
CA LEU A 68 0.12 -6.97 9.42
C LEU A 68 0.62 -5.69 10.11
N ALA A 69 0.22 -4.51 9.61
CA ALA A 69 0.67 -3.21 10.10
C ALA A 69 2.20 -3.14 10.30
N LYS A 70 2.97 -3.67 9.33
CA LYS A 70 4.43 -3.70 9.43
C LYS A 70 4.95 -2.26 9.44
N VAL A 71 5.90 -1.99 10.33
CA VAL A 71 6.55 -0.68 10.44
C VAL A 71 8.04 -0.84 10.24
N ALA A 72 8.59 -0.09 9.29
CA ALA A 72 10.02 0.00 9.10
C ALA A 72 10.66 0.72 10.28
N THR A 73 11.78 0.20 10.76
CA THR A 73 12.59 0.76 11.86
C THR A 73 13.76 1.61 11.36
N SER A 74 13.96 1.68 10.05
CA SER A 74 14.97 2.50 9.41
C SER A 74 14.54 2.92 8.00
N GLY A 75 15.13 4.00 7.49
CA GLY A 75 14.92 4.44 6.10
C GLY A 75 15.24 3.37 5.05
N PRO A 76 16.39 2.67 5.13
CA PRO A 76 16.71 1.56 4.23
C PRO A 76 15.70 0.40 4.29
N GLU A 77 15.15 0.10 5.48
CA GLU A 77 14.09 -0.89 5.61
C GLU A 77 12.78 -0.42 4.97
N ALA A 78 12.43 0.85 5.08
CA ALA A 78 11.24 1.43 4.44
C ALA A 78 11.30 1.31 2.90
N ILE A 79 12.50 1.43 2.29
CA ILE A 79 12.70 1.12 0.86
C ILE A 79 12.44 -0.37 0.59
N LYS A 80 13.02 -1.27 1.40
CA LYS A 80 12.79 -2.72 1.28
C LYS A 80 11.34 -3.11 1.53
N MET A 81 10.54 -2.28 2.19
CA MET A 81 9.11 -2.52 2.38
C MET A 81 8.23 -1.92 1.26
N GLY A 82 8.79 -1.09 0.38
CA GLY A 82 8.03 -0.37 -0.66
C GLY A 82 7.34 0.92 -0.17
N LEU A 83 7.59 1.32 1.07
CA LEU A 83 7.10 2.58 1.64
C LEU A 83 7.87 3.80 1.13
N LEU A 84 9.09 3.58 0.64
CA LEU A 84 9.92 4.56 -0.05
C LEU A 84 10.43 3.95 -1.36
N ARG A 85 10.74 4.79 -2.35
CA ARG A 85 11.28 4.37 -3.64
C ARG A 85 12.80 4.26 -3.58
N PRO A 86 13.44 3.45 -4.45
CA PRO A 86 14.90 3.41 -4.56
C PRO A 86 15.53 4.75 -4.97
N THR A 87 14.74 5.63 -5.58
CA THR A 87 15.15 6.98 -5.95
C THR A 87 15.12 7.96 -4.78
N ASP A 88 14.41 7.64 -3.70
CA ASP A 88 14.43 8.44 -2.47
C ASP A 88 15.81 8.36 -1.82
N LYS A 89 16.23 9.45 -1.18
CA LYS A 89 17.60 9.55 -0.68
C LYS A 89 17.64 9.77 0.83
N MET A 90 18.58 9.11 1.50
CA MET A 90 18.79 9.23 2.94
C MET A 90 19.61 10.47 3.32
N THR A 91 19.22 11.12 4.41
CA THR A 91 20.06 12.06 5.17
C THR A 91 20.50 11.38 6.46
N VAL A 92 21.81 11.29 6.71
CA VAL A 92 22.35 10.60 7.89
C VAL A 92 22.22 11.47 9.14
N ASN A 93 22.70 12.71 9.09
CA ASN A 93 22.54 13.65 10.19
C ASN A 93 21.26 14.47 10.01
N ARG A 94 20.30 14.27 10.91
CA ARG A 94 18.97 14.87 10.88
C ARG A 94 18.98 16.40 10.83
N ASP A 95 20.01 17.05 11.37
CA ASP A 95 20.16 18.52 11.31
C ASP A 95 20.23 19.04 9.87
N PHE A 96 20.74 18.23 8.94
CA PHE A 96 20.84 18.58 7.52
C PHE A 96 19.62 18.16 6.68
N LEU A 97 18.59 17.53 7.27
CA LEU A 97 17.48 16.94 6.52
C LEU A 97 16.76 17.97 5.64
N ILE A 98 16.49 19.16 6.20
CA ILE A 98 15.84 20.25 5.46
C ILE A 98 16.76 20.82 4.38
N GLU A 99 18.05 21.00 4.68
CA GLU A 99 19.02 21.50 3.71
C GLU A 99 19.13 20.55 2.51
N ASP A 100 19.26 19.25 2.76
CA ASP A 100 19.35 18.24 1.72
C ASP A 100 18.06 18.09 0.91
N ALA A 101 16.89 18.25 1.54
CA ALA A 101 15.61 18.32 0.86
C ALA A 101 15.57 19.50 -0.12
N LYS A 102 15.99 20.68 0.31
CA LYS A 102 16.10 21.87 -0.57
C LYS A 102 17.05 21.61 -1.74
N LYS A 103 18.25 21.08 -1.48
CA LYS A 103 19.21 20.72 -2.53
C LYS A 103 18.63 19.73 -3.53
N THR A 104 17.88 18.74 -3.05
CA THR A 104 17.21 17.74 -3.90
C THR A 104 16.17 18.38 -4.82
N VAL A 105 15.33 19.27 -4.30
CA VAL A 105 14.33 19.98 -5.11
C VAL A 105 14.99 20.91 -6.14
N LEU A 106 16.03 21.64 -5.75
CA LEU A 106 16.79 22.49 -6.68
C LEU A 106 17.44 21.67 -7.81
N ALA A 107 18.01 20.51 -7.49
CA ALA A 107 18.57 19.60 -8.48
C ALA A 107 17.49 19.06 -9.43
N MET A 108 16.34 18.61 -8.90
CA MET A 108 15.21 18.17 -9.73
C MET A 108 14.73 19.28 -10.68
N ASN A 109 14.66 20.54 -10.21
CA ASN A 109 14.29 21.66 -11.06
C ASN A 109 15.34 21.93 -12.17
N GLN A 110 16.63 21.84 -11.85
CA GLN A 110 17.71 21.99 -12.83
C GLN A 110 17.72 20.86 -13.88
N GLU A 111 17.33 19.64 -13.48
CA GLU A 111 17.12 18.50 -14.37
C GLU A 111 15.84 18.61 -15.21
N GLY A 112 15.04 19.67 -15.03
CA GLY A 112 13.82 19.91 -15.81
C GLY A 112 12.62 19.09 -15.34
N TYR A 113 12.51 18.85 -14.03
CA TYR A 113 11.40 18.10 -13.44
C TYR A 113 10.03 18.63 -13.90
N VAL A 114 9.17 17.69 -14.31
CA VAL A 114 7.76 17.92 -14.62
C VAL A 114 6.93 16.97 -13.75
N PRO A 115 5.85 17.44 -13.11
CA PRO A 115 4.97 16.58 -12.35
C PRO A 115 4.42 15.42 -13.19
N PRO A 116 4.43 14.17 -12.66
CA PRO A 116 3.84 13.05 -13.37
C PRO A 116 2.34 13.26 -13.55
N ARG A 117 1.82 12.82 -14.69
CA ARG A 117 0.37 12.74 -14.89
C ARG A 117 -0.18 11.54 -14.12
N PRO A 118 -1.43 11.60 -13.65
CA PRO A 118 -2.11 10.43 -13.11
C PRO A 118 -2.03 9.27 -14.11
N LEU A 119 -1.76 8.07 -13.60
CA LEU A 119 -1.73 6.87 -14.43
C LEU A 119 -3.16 6.42 -14.77
N ASP A 120 -3.42 6.22 -16.06
CA ASP A 120 -4.70 5.72 -16.57
C ASP A 120 -4.67 4.21 -16.91
N GLU A 121 -3.48 3.60 -16.88
CA GLU A 121 -3.24 2.22 -17.32
C GLU A 121 -2.48 1.39 -16.26
N ILE A 122 -3.04 1.28 -15.06
CA ILE A 122 -2.50 0.42 -14.00
C ILE A 122 -3.06 -0.99 -14.17
N ARG A 123 -2.19 -1.97 -14.41
CA ARG A 123 -2.57 -3.38 -14.47
C ARG A 123 -2.85 -3.92 -13.08
N VAL A 124 -4.00 -4.57 -12.88
CA VAL A 124 -4.39 -5.15 -11.59
C VAL A 124 -4.50 -6.67 -11.62
N ALA A 125 -4.33 -7.30 -10.45
CA ALA A 125 -4.28 -8.75 -10.32
C ALA A 125 -5.66 -9.43 -10.43
N GLY A 126 -6.74 -8.69 -10.15
CA GLY A 126 -8.11 -9.14 -10.33
C GLY A 126 -8.62 -10.15 -9.30
N GLU A 127 -9.82 -10.67 -9.56
CA GLU A 127 -10.62 -11.44 -8.61
C GLU A 127 -10.01 -12.78 -8.20
N ASN A 128 -9.23 -13.42 -9.08
CA ASN A 128 -8.55 -14.68 -8.78
C ASN A 128 -7.48 -14.49 -7.68
N SER A 129 -6.71 -13.40 -7.76
CA SER A 129 -5.75 -13.04 -6.72
C SER A 129 -6.45 -12.63 -5.43
N LEU A 130 -7.61 -11.95 -5.52
CA LEU A 130 -8.42 -11.64 -4.34
C LEU A 130 -8.90 -12.92 -3.64
N ALA A 131 -9.28 -13.97 -4.39
CA ALA A 131 -9.67 -15.25 -3.81
C ALA A 131 -8.53 -15.91 -3.05
N LEU A 132 -7.29 -15.85 -3.56
CA LEU A 132 -6.10 -16.33 -2.86
C LEU A 132 -5.86 -15.58 -1.54
N ILE A 133 -5.99 -14.24 -1.56
CA ILE A 133 -5.90 -13.43 -0.34
C ILE A 133 -6.97 -13.84 0.68
N LYS A 134 -8.22 -13.97 0.24
CA LYS A 134 -9.34 -14.39 1.11
C LYS A 134 -9.07 -15.77 1.74
N MET A 135 -8.53 -16.71 0.97
CA MET A 135 -8.14 -18.03 1.48
C MET A 135 -7.02 -17.94 2.53
N ALA A 136 -6.00 -17.12 2.29
CA ALA A 136 -4.91 -16.92 3.25
C ALA A 136 -5.42 -16.30 4.56
N VAL A 137 -6.25 -15.25 4.46
CA VAL A 137 -6.87 -14.58 5.62
C VAL A 137 -7.80 -15.53 6.38
N TRP A 138 -8.61 -16.31 5.67
CA TRP A 138 -9.45 -17.35 6.28
C TRP A 138 -8.62 -18.37 7.05
N THR A 139 -7.48 -18.80 6.48
CA THR A 139 -6.57 -19.74 7.13
C THR A 139 -6.01 -19.18 8.44
N LEU A 140 -5.58 -17.91 8.44
CA LEU A 140 -5.12 -17.22 9.66
C LEU A 140 -6.20 -17.17 10.73
N ARG A 141 -7.46 -16.94 10.33
CA ARG A 141 -8.60 -16.96 11.24
C ARG A 141 -8.85 -18.36 11.81
N GLN A 142 -8.81 -19.41 10.99
CA GLN A 142 -8.95 -20.79 11.48
C GLN A 142 -7.84 -21.21 12.45
N GLN A 143 -6.64 -20.67 12.25
CA GLN A 143 -5.51 -20.88 13.15
C GLN A 143 -5.55 -20.02 14.43
N GLY A 144 -6.56 -19.16 14.59
CA GLY A 144 -6.69 -18.27 15.75
C GLY A 144 -5.77 -17.05 15.74
N TYR A 145 -5.11 -16.76 14.61
CA TYR A 145 -4.24 -15.58 14.48
C TYR A 145 -4.99 -14.29 14.12
N ALA A 146 -6.20 -14.42 13.57
CA ALA A 146 -7.05 -13.30 13.15
C ALA A 146 -8.46 -13.42 13.74
N THR A 147 -9.02 -12.29 14.19
CA THR A 147 -10.44 -12.18 14.57
C THR A 147 -11.33 -12.10 13.32
N ASP A 148 -12.64 -12.28 13.47
CA ASP A 148 -13.58 -12.10 12.35
C ASP A 148 -13.56 -10.67 11.80
N HIS A 149 -13.25 -9.67 12.64
CA HIS A 149 -13.11 -8.28 12.16
C HIS A 149 -11.79 -8.05 11.42
N ASP A 150 -10.70 -8.70 11.85
CA ASP A 150 -9.43 -8.67 11.10
C ASP A 150 -9.63 -9.25 9.69
N VAL A 151 -10.44 -10.32 9.56
CA VAL A 151 -10.81 -10.88 8.25
C VAL A 151 -11.55 -9.85 7.40
N THR A 152 -12.48 -9.10 8.00
CA THR A 152 -13.27 -8.08 7.29
C THR A 152 -12.38 -6.97 6.75
N VAL A 153 -11.52 -6.40 7.61
CA VAL A 153 -10.58 -5.34 7.26
C VAL A 153 -9.57 -5.82 6.21
N ALA A 154 -8.95 -6.98 6.43
CA ALA A 154 -7.98 -7.55 5.49
C ALA A 154 -8.61 -7.86 4.13
N THR A 155 -9.86 -8.35 4.10
CA THR A 155 -10.56 -8.59 2.83
C THR A 155 -10.77 -7.30 2.04
N LYS A 156 -11.10 -6.19 2.71
CA LYS A 156 -11.22 -4.87 2.07
C LYS A 156 -9.86 -4.36 1.56
N VAL A 157 -8.77 -4.55 2.32
CA VAL A 157 -7.40 -4.24 1.85
C VAL A 157 -7.07 -5.03 0.58
N GLY A 158 -7.31 -6.35 0.59
CA GLY A 158 -7.09 -7.20 -0.58
C GLY A 158 -7.94 -6.78 -1.77
N HIS A 159 -9.20 -6.40 -1.54
CA HIS A 159 -10.10 -5.93 -2.61
C HIS A 159 -9.53 -4.70 -3.34
N VAL A 160 -9.02 -3.71 -2.61
CA VAL A 160 -8.39 -2.52 -3.21
C VAL A 160 -7.11 -2.90 -3.95
N LEU A 161 -6.21 -3.67 -3.34
CA LEU A 161 -4.92 -4.04 -3.95
C LEU A 161 -5.05 -4.96 -5.18
N CYS A 162 -6.13 -5.73 -5.28
CA CYS A 162 -6.44 -6.54 -6.46
C CYS A 162 -7.21 -5.76 -7.55
N GLY A 163 -7.55 -4.49 -7.33
CA GLY A 163 -8.30 -3.67 -8.29
C GLY A 163 -9.80 -3.96 -8.33
N GLY A 164 -10.36 -4.51 -7.26
CA GLY A 164 -11.78 -4.77 -7.13
C GLY A 164 -12.23 -6.09 -7.77
N ASN A 165 -13.46 -6.11 -8.29
CA ASN A 165 -14.07 -7.28 -8.94
C ASN A 165 -13.88 -7.20 -10.47
N VAL A 166 -12.63 -7.28 -10.91
CA VAL A 166 -12.26 -7.27 -12.32
C VAL A 166 -11.44 -8.52 -12.67
N LEU A 167 -11.35 -8.82 -13.96
CA LEU A 167 -10.50 -9.90 -14.43
C LEU A 167 -9.02 -9.56 -14.22
N ALA A 168 -8.18 -10.58 -14.12
CA ALA A 168 -6.74 -10.39 -14.08
C ALA A 168 -6.25 -9.63 -15.32
N ASP A 169 -5.21 -8.82 -15.12
CA ASP A 169 -4.57 -7.98 -16.14
C ASP A 169 -5.47 -6.85 -16.70
N THR A 170 -6.63 -6.60 -16.09
CA THR A 170 -7.44 -5.41 -16.40
C THR A 170 -6.63 -4.15 -16.12
N LYS A 171 -6.74 -3.14 -16.99
CA LYS A 171 -6.15 -1.81 -16.80
C LYS A 171 -7.16 -0.87 -16.17
N VAL A 172 -6.76 -0.17 -15.11
CA VAL A 172 -7.59 0.79 -14.38
C VAL A 172 -6.82 2.08 -14.14
N SER A 173 -7.52 3.19 -13.87
CA SER A 173 -6.89 4.46 -13.53
C SER A 173 -6.53 4.55 -12.05
N GLU A 174 -5.65 5.48 -11.69
CA GLU A 174 -5.39 5.86 -10.29
C GLU A 174 -6.67 6.27 -9.57
N GLN A 175 -7.55 7.01 -10.24
CA GLN A 175 -8.81 7.46 -9.66
C GLN A 175 -9.72 6.28 -9.31
N TYR A 176 -9.76 5.25 -10.16
CA TYR A 176 -10.52 4.03 -9.85
C TYR A 176 -10.03 3.34 -8.57
N LEU A 177 -8.71 3.23 -8.38
CA LEU A 177 -8.14 2.65 -7.16
C LEU A 177 -8.44 3.52 -5.92
N LEU A 178 -8.36 4.84 -6.06
CA LEU A 178 -8.72 5.78 -4.99
C LEU A 178 -10.21 5.68 -4.62
N ASP A 179 -11.07 5.43 -5.60
CA ASP A 179 -12.51 5.25 -5.37
C ASP A 179 -12.80 3.95 -4.61
N LEU A 180 -12.12 2.85 -4.95
CA LEU A 180 -12.18 1.61 -4.18
C LEU A 180 -11.67 1.80 -2.74
N GLU A 181 -10.54 2.49 -2.59
CA GLU A 181 -9.93 2.78 -1.30
C GLU A 181 -10.87 3.61 -0.40
N ARG A 182 -11.51 4.63 -0.98
CA ARG A 182 -12.50 5.48 -0.33
C ARG A 182 -13.77 4.72 0.07
N GLU A 183 -14.35 3.91 -0.83
CA GLU A 183 -15.52 3.09 -0.51
C GLU A 183 -15.22 2.17 0.66
N ALA A 184 -14.09 1.45 0.57
CA ALA A 184 -13.70 0.47 1.57
C ALA A 184 -13.44 1.14 2.93
N PHE A 185 -12.84 2.32 2.96
CA PHE A 185 -12.65 3.10 4.18
C PHE A 185 -13.98 3.55 4.79
N LEU A 186 -14.88 4.13 4.00
CA LEU A 186 -16.18 4.60 4.49
C LEU A 186 -17.04 3.45 5.00
N SER A 187 -17.00 2.30 4.33
CA SER A 187 -17.65 1.06 4.77
C SER A 187 -17.11 0.61 6.13
N LEU A 188 -15.79 0.59 6.33
CA LEU A 188 -15.17 0.22 7.61
C LEU A 188 -15.43 1.26 8.71
N ALA A 189 -15.41 2.55 8.40
CA ALA A 189 -15.68 3.62 9.37
C ALA A 189 -17.13 3.56 9.91
N GLY A 190 -18.06 3.06 9.10
CA GLY A 190 -19.43 2.78 9.51
C GLY A 190 -19.61 1.49 10.34
N ASP A 191 -18.58 0.65 10.46
CA ASP A 191 -18.67 -0.62 11.18
C ASP A 191 -18.57 -0.41 12.70
N PRO A 192 -19.54 -0.92 13.50
CA PRO A 192 -19.51 -0.79 14.96
C PRO A 192 -18.24 -1.34 15.62
N LYS A 193 -17.64 -2.41 15.09
CA LYS A 193 -16.40 -2.98 15.62
C LYS A 193 -15.22 -2.07 15.37
N THR A 194 -15.14 -1.43 14.20
CA THR A 194 -14.12 -0.41 13.90
C THR A 194 -14.29 0.81 14.79
N GLN A 195 -15.53 1.30 14.99
CA GLN A 195 -15.81 2.38 15.92
C GLN A 195 -15.39 2.05 17.36
N ALA A 196 -15.65 0.82 17.81
CA ALA A 196 -15.20 0.35 19.12
C ALA A 196 -13.66 0.30 19.22
N ARG A 197 -12.96 -0.15 18.17
CA ARG A 197 -11.48 -0.14 18.12
C ARG A 197 -10.93 1.27 18.20
N MET A 198 -11.45 2.18 17.37
CA MET A 198 -11.06 3.59 17.38
C MET A 198 -11.29 4.24 18.75
N GLN A 199 -12.49 4.10 19.33
CA GLN A 199 -12.81 4.66 20.64
C GLN A 199 -11.89 4.11 21.72
N HIS A 200 -11.67 2.79 21.74
CA HIS A 200 -10.80 2.17 22.74
C HIS A 200 -9.37 2.68 22.60
N THR A 201 -8.79 2.68 21.40
CA THR A 201 -7.42 3.15 21.17
C THR A 201 -7.24 4.63 21.50
N LEU A 202 -8.20 5.49 21.15
CA LEU A 202 -8.16 6.91 21.52
C LEU A 202 -8.25 7.13 23.04
N THR A 203 -8.97 6.27 23.76
CA THR A 203 -9.17 6.40 25.21
C THR A 203 -8.01 5.81 26.01
N THR A 204 -7.47 4.66 25.58
CA THR A 204 -6.53 3.86 26.37
C THR A 204 -5.10 3.87 25.82
N GLY A 205 -4.90 4.32 24.58
CA GLY A 205 -3.65 4.19 23.85
C GLY A 205 -3.29 2.74 23.47
N LYS A 206 -4.19 1.77 23.70
CA LYS A 206 -3.95 0.34 23.43
C LYS A 206 -4.86 -0.17 22.31
N PRO A 207 -4.44 -1.18 21.55
CA PRO A 207 -5.29 -1.80 20.53
C PRO A 207 -6.40 -2.64 21.17
N LEU A 208 -7.59 -2.61 20.58
CA LEU A 208 -8.69 -3.52 20.89
C LEU A 208 -8.74 -4.64 19.86
N ARG A 209 -8.86 -5.89 20.30
CA ARG A 209 -9.09 -7.06 19.45
C ARG A 209 -10.50 -7.60 19.65
N ASN A 210 -11.36 -7.43 18.65
CA ASN A 210 -12.79 -7.82 18.60
C ASN A 210 -13.20 -8.28 17.20
#